data_AF-A0A7C2X8Y9-F1
#
_entry.id   AF-A0A7C2X8Y9-F1
#
_cell.length_a   1.000
_cell.length_b   1.000
_cell.length_c   1.000
_cell.angle_alpha   90.00
_cell.angle_beta   90.00
_cell.angle_gamma   90.00
#
_symmetry.space_group_name_H-M   'P 1'
#
loop_
_entity.id
_entity.type
_entity.pdbx_description
1 polymer ?
#
loop_
_entity_poly.entity_id
_entity_poly.type
_entity_poly.pdbx_seq_one_letter_code
_entity_poly.pdbx_strand_id
1 'polypeptide(L)'
;AHDGRIFVLDMGEPVLILDLAKRMIEAAGLTPGKDIEIKFTGLRPGEKLFEEIFLDTDKLVRTGADGVLLGAPAMIDLPLLAPRLAEILKAAQTGDQKLLDEAAHALVPEFSPALGEGAGAKQASGKRLR
;
A
#
# COMPACT_ATOMS: atom_id res chain seq x y z
N ALA A 1 -6.04 23.38 -17.54
CA ALA A 1 -4.85 23.06 -16.73
C ALA A 1 -5.21 21.84 -15.92
N HIS A 2 -4.68 20.67 -16.28
CA HIS A 2 -4.89 19.45 -15.51
C HIS A 2 -3.86 19.46 -14.38
N ASP A 3 -4.25 20.14 -13.31
CA ASP A 3 -3.65 20.13 -11.99
C ASP A 3 -3.48 18.68 -11.54
N GLY A 4 -2.22 18.21 -11.43
CA GLY A 4 -1.79 16.85 -11.10
C GLY A 4 -2.22 16.37 -9.71
N ARG A 5 -3.53 16.36 -9.48
CA ARG A 5 -4.22 15.99 -8.26
C ARG A 5 -4.36 14.47 -8.21
N ILE A 6 -4.06 13.90 -7.04
CA ILE A 6 -4.29 12.49 -6.78
C ILE A 6 -5.54 12.37 -5.92
N PHE A 7 -6.52 11.62 -6.40
CA PHE A 7 -7.73 11.33 -5.64
C PHE A 7 -7.60 9.97 -4.98
N VAL A 8 -7.94 9.90 -3.70
CA VAL A 8 -7.91 8.69 -2.89
C VAL A 8 -9.31 8.44 -2.36
N LEU A 9 -9.73 7.17 -2.35
CA LEU A 9 -11.02 6.77 -1.82
C LEU A 9 -10.92 6.49 -0.32
N ASP A 10 -11.91 6.96 0.42
CA ASP A 10 -12.12 6.52 1.79
C ASP A 10 -12.65 5.08 1.77
N MET A 11 -11.78 4.14 2.11
CA MET A 11 -12.10 2.70 2.11
C MET A 11 -12.86 2.27 3.37
N GLY A 12 -13.10 3.19 4.32
CA GLY A 12 -13.75 2.88 5.58
C GLY A 12 -12.91 1.98 6.48
N GLU A 13 -13.59 1.09 7.22
CA GLU A 13 -12.95 0.24 8.21
C GLU A 13 -12.20 -0.94 7.55
N PRO A 14 -10.97 -1.25 7.99
CA PRO A 14 -10.21 -2.39 7.47
C PRO A 14 -10.91 -3.71 7.79
N VAL A 15 -10.77 -4.68 6.88
CA VAL A 15 -11.36 -6.02 7.03
C VAL A 15 -10.26 -7.06 7.16
N LEU A 16 -10.37 -7.91 8.18
CA LEU A 16 -9.46 -9.04 8.37
C LEU A 16 -9.71 -10.12 7.30
N ILE A 17 -8.63 -10.55 6.62
CA ILE A 17 -8.70 -11.61 5.59
C ILE A 17 -9.23 -12.93 6.17
N LEU A 18 -8.93 -13.22 7.45
CA LEU A 18 -9.48 -14.40 8.13
C LEU A 18 -11.01 -14.35 8.24
N ASP A 19 -11.57 -13.19 8.56
CA ASP A 19 -13.02 -13.05 8.70
C ASP A 19 -13.71 -13.09 7.34
N LEU A 20 -13.07 -12.51 6.31
CA LEU A 20 -13.53 -12.65 4.93
C LEU A 20 -13.58 -14.13 4.52
N ALA A 21 -12.51 -14.90 4.76
CA ALA A 21 -12.46 -16.32 4.42
C ALA A 21 -13.56 -17.13 5.13
N LYS A 22 -13.80 -16.89 6.42
CA LYS A 22 -14.90 -17.52 7.17
C LYS A 22 -16.26 -17.19 6.57
N ARG A 23 -16.52 -15.91 6.29
CA ARG A 23 -17.78 -15.45 5.67
C ARG A 23 -18.01 -16.09 4.30
N MET A 24 -16.96 -16.28 3.50
CA MET A 24 -17.07 -16.95 2.20
C MET A 24 -17.48 -18.42 2.35
N ILE A 25 -16.92 -19.13 3.33
CA ILE A 25 -17.29 -20.53 3.62
C ILE A 25 -18.74 -20.61 4.11
N GLU A 26 -19.13 -19.74 5.04
CA GLU A 26 -20.50 -19.67 5.56
C GLU A 26 -21.52 -19.31 4.47
N ALA A 27 -21.18 -18.39 3.57
CA ALA A 27 -22.02 -18.01 2.44
C ALA A 27 -22.26 -19.18 1.45
N ALA A 28 -21.36 -20.17 1.42
CA ALA A 28 -21.54 -21.40 0.67
C ALA A 28 -22.38 -22.46 1.41
N GLY A 29 -22.90 -22.15 2.60
CA GLY A 29 -23.67 -23.09 3.45
C GLY A 29 -22.79 -24.10 4.19
N LEU A 30 -21.49 -23.84 4.30
CA LEU A 30 -20.51 -24.72 4.94
C LEU A 30 -20.02 -24.14 6.26
N THR A 31 -19.48 -25.00 7.12
CA THR A 31 -18.96 -24.62 8.45
C THR A 31 -17.43 -24.50 8.40
N PRO A 32 -16.86 -23.30 8.63
CA PRO A 32 -15.41 -23.11 8.73
C PRO A 32 -14.79 -24.03 9.79
N GLY A 33 -13.69 -24.69 9.46
CA GLY A 33 -12.98 -25.60 10.36
C GLY A 33 -13.59 -27.01 10.50
N LYS A 34 -14.78 -27.25 9.93
CA LYS A 34 -15.39 -28.58 9.87
C LYS A 34 -15.50 -29.10 8.45
N ASP A 35 -16.15 -28.33 7.57
CA ASP A 35 -16.35 -28.71 6.17
C ASP A 35 -15.17 -28.23 5.30
N ILE A 36 -14.58 -27.08 5.66
CA ILE A 36 -13.39 -26.51 5.00
C ILE A 36 -12.40 -26.03 6.07
N GLU A 37 -11.19 -26.57 6.05
CA GLU A 37 -10.08 -26.17 6.93
C GLU A 37 -9.40 -24.87 6.43
N ILE A 38 -9.08 -23.96 7.34
CA ILE A 38 -8.29 -22.75 7.04
C ILE A 38 -6.84 -23.00 7.48
N LYS A 39 -5.91 -23.00 6.51
CA LYS A 39 -4.46 -23.17 6.77
C LYS A 39 -3.72 -21.86 6.60
N PHE A 40 -2.88 -21.52 7.57
CA PHE A 40 -2.01 -20.36 7.50
C PHE A 40 -0.69 -20.73 6.80
N THR A 41 -0.38 -20.06 5.69
CA THR A 41 0.84 -20.30 4.90
C THR A 41 1.97 -19.31 5.17
N GLY A 42 1.73 -18.34 6.06
CA GLY A 42 2.64 -17.21 6.28
C GLY A 42 2.54 -16.14 5.18
N LEU A 43 3.24 -15.03 5.39
CA LEU A 43 3.35 -13.94 4.43
C LEU A 43 4.38 -14.28 3.36
N ARG A 44 4.09 -13.89 2.11
CA ARG A 44 5.05 -13.96 1.01
C ARG A 44 6.01 -12.76 1.07
N PRO A 45 7.23 -12.88 0.50
CA PRO A 45 8.16 -11.76 0.44
C PRO A 45 7.52 -10.52 -0.20
N GLY A 46 7.60 -9.38 0.48
CA GLY A 46 7.03 -8.11 0.04
C GLY A 46 5.55 -7.90 0.42
N GLU A 47 4.89 -8.86 1.06
CA GLU A 47 3.53 -8.67 1.56
C GLU A 47 3.50 -7.92 2.88
N LYS A 48 2.51 -7.04 3.03
CA LYS A 48 2.23 -6.34 4.28
C LYS A 48 1.07 -7.00 5.03
N LEU A 49 1.17 -7.06 6.35
CA LEU A 49 0.06 -7.51 7.21
C LEU A 49 -1.05 -6.45 7.32
N PHE A 50 -0.67 -5.17 7.20
CA PHE A 50 -1.55 -4.03 7.19
C PHE A 50 -1.13 -3.12 6.04
N GLU A 51 -2.07 -2.74 5.19
CA GLU A 51 -1.85 -1.70 4.19
C GLU A 51 -2.00 -0.33 4.84
N GLU A 52 -1.13 0.59 4.45
CA GLU A 52 -1.28 2.01 4.76
C GLU A 52 -2.19 2.60 3.69
N ILE A 53 -3.40 3.04 4.07
CA ILE A 53 -4.28 3.74 3.13
C ILE A 53 -3.68 5.11 2.76
N PHE A 54 -2.87 5.67 3.66
CA PHE A 54 -2.29 6.99 3.54
C PHE A 54 -0.85 6.98 4.08
N LEU A 55 0.05 7.66 3.38
CA LEU A 55 1.39 7.92 3.88
C LEU A 55 1.31 9.05 4.93
N ASP A 56 2.10 8.95 6.01
CA ASP A 56 2.16 9.96 7.09
C ASP A 56 2.47 11.39 6.57
N THR A 57 3.03 11.49 5.36
CA THR A 57 3.40 12.73 4.67
C THR A 57 2.26 13.37 3.86
N ASP A 58 1.19 12.62 3.55
CA ASP A 58 0.12 13.10 2.69
C ASP A 58 -0.94 13.86 3.49
N LYS A 59 -1.02 15.17 3.27
CA LYS A 59 -2.17 15.97 3.74
C LYS A 59 -3.37 15.67 2.87
N LEU A 60 -4.29 14.88 3.40
CA LEU A 60 -5.57 14.60 2.74
C LEU A 60 -6.55 15.74 3.00
N VAL A 61 -7.16 16.24 1.91
CA VAL A 61 -8.20 17.26 1.99
C VAL A 61 -9.50 16.65 1.49
N ARG A 62 -10.59 16.85 2.24
CA ARG A 62 -11.93 16.45 1.78
C ARG A 62 -12.28 17.20 0.51
N THR A 63 -12.80 16.48 -0.47
CA THR A 63 -13.41 17.10 -1.64
C THR A 63 -14.88 17.45 -1.36
N GLY A 64 -15.60 17.94 -2.37
CA GLY A 64 -17.05 18.13 -2.29
C GLY A 64 -17.87 16.84 -2.42
N ALA A 65 -17.23 15.70 -2.69
CA ALA A 65 -17.88 14.40 -2.79
C ALA A 65 -17.52 13.52 -1.57
N ASP A 66 -18.55 12.94 -0.95
CA ASP A 66 -18.36 12.02 0.17
C ASP A 66 -17.58 10.78 -0.26
N GLY A 67 -16.64 10.36 0.59
CA GLY A 67 -15.76 9.23 0.33
C GLY A 67 -14.61 9.50 -0.66
N VAL A 68 -14.46 10.74 -1.16
CA VAL A 68 -13.36 11.13 -2.06
C VAL A 68 -12.47 12.18 -1.40
N LEU A 69 -11.20 11.82 -1.24
CA LEU A 69 -10.15 12.64 -0.66
C LEU A 69 -9.15 13.09 -1.73
N LEU A 70 -8.57 14.26 -1.54
CA LEU A 70 -7.48 14.79 -2.37
C LEU A 70 -6.16 14.61 -1.63
N GLY A 71 -5.26 13.82 -2.21
CA GLY A 71 -3.87 13.70 -1.79
C GLY A 71 -2.99 14.76 -2.44
N ALA A 72 -2.03 15.30 -1.68
CA ALA A 72 -1.03 16.23 -2.18
C ALA A 72 0.30 15.47 -2.37
N PRO A 73 0.60 14.98 -3.59
CA PRO A 73 1.78 14.17 -3.80
C PRO A 73 3.08 14.96 -3.61
N ALA A 74 4.13 14.23 -3.22
CA ALA A 74 5.50 14.69 -3.44
C ALA A 74 5.74 14.85 -4.95
N MET A 75 6.16 16.04 -5.35
CA MET A 75 6.47 16.34 -6.75
C MET A 75 7.95 16.07 -7.01
N ILE A 76 8.25 15.38 -8.11
CA ILE A 76 9.60 15.25 -8.64
C ILE A 76 9.78 16.20 -9.83
N ASP A 77 10.93 16.86 -9.91
CA ASP A 77 11.29 17.65 -11.08
C ASP A 77 11.45 16.74 -12.30
N LEU A 78 10.68 17.02 -13.36
CA LEU A 78 10.68 16.20 -14.57
C LEU A 78 12.07 15.98 -15.20
N PRO A 79 12.99 16.98 -15.22
CA PRO A 79 14.36 16.77 -15.69
C PRO A 79 15.15 15.73 -14.87
N LEU A 80 14.81 15.51 -13.60
CA LEU A 80 15.44 14.51 -12.74
C LEU A 80 14.83 13.11 -12.91
N LEU A 81 13.58 13.01 -13.39
CA LEU A 81 12.90 11.72 -13.52
C LEU A 81 13.56 10.82 -14.58
N ALA A 82 13.83 11.35 -15.77
CA ALA A 82 14.41 10.59 -16.88
C ALA A 82 15.77 9.92 -16.55
N PRO A 83 16.77 10.62 -15.98
CA PRO A 83 18.03 9.98 -15.61
C PRO A 83 17.85 8.93 -14.50
N ARG A 84 16.98 9.16 -13.52
CA ARG A 84 16.69 8.18 -12.45
C ARG A 84 16.05 6.92 -12.99
N LEU A 85 15.10 7.04 -13.91
CA LEU A 85 14.50 5.88 -14.56
C LEU A 85 15.52 5.08 -15.37
N ALA A 86 16.45 5.75 -16.05
CA ALA A 86 17.52 5.08 -16.78
C ALA A 86 18.45 4.27 -15.86
N GLU A 87 18.74 4.75 -14.64
CA GLU A 87 19.50 4.01 -13.62
C GLU A 87 18.78 2.71 -13.21
N ILE A 88 17.47 2.78 -12.94
CA ILE A 88 16.65 1.60 -12.60
C ILE A 88 16.63 0.59 -13.75
N LEU A 89 16.42 1.04 -14.99
CA LEU A 89 16.38 0.16 -16.15
C LEU A 89 17.72 -0.56 -16.38
N LYS A 90 18.83 0.17 -16.21
CA LYS A 90 20.17 -0.42 -16.30
C LYS A 90 20.39 -1.47 -15.21
N ALA A 91 19.98 -1.19 -13.98
CA ALA A 91 20.07 -2.11 -12.84
C ALA A 91 19.27 -3.41 -13.08
N ALA A 92 18.05 -3.26 -13.60
CA ALA A 92 17.18 -4.38 -13.92
C ALA A 92 17.78 -5.27 -15.03
N GLN A 93 18.41 -4.67 -16.05
CA GLN A 93 19.05 -5.40 -17.14
C GLN A 93 20.27 -6.22 -16.68
N THR A 94 20.99 -5.77 -15.66
CA THR A 94 22.15 -6.50 -15.12
C THR A 94 21.75 -7.61 -14.15
N GLY A 95 20.49 -7.66 -13.71
CA GLY A 95 20.00 -8.64 -12.74
C GLY A 95 20.56 -8.45 -11.32
N ASP A 96 21.14 -7.27 -11.04
CA ASP A 96 21.71 -6.96 -9.73
C ASP A 96 20.60 -6.40 -8.83
N GLN A 97 20.04 -7.27 -7.98
CA GLN A 97 18.93 -6.91 -7.09
C GLN A 97 19.30 -5.77 -6.13
N LYS A 98 20.54 -5.74 -5.64
CA LYS A 98 20.96 -4.72 -4.69
C LYS A 98 21.02 -3.35 -5.38
N LEU A 99 21.60 -3.30 -6.58
CA LEU A 99 21.67 -2.07 -7.36
C LEU A 99 20.27 -1.60 -7.79
N LEU A 100 19.37 -2.55 -8.08
CA LEU A 100 17.97 -2.25 -8.40
C LEU A 100 17.23 -1.65 -7.20
N ASP A 101 17.39 -2.24 -6.01
CA ASP A 101 16.76 -1.75 -4.78
C ASP A 101 17.28 -0.35 -4.42
N GLU A 102 18.58 -0.11 -4.54
CA GLU A 102 19.20 1.20 -4.33
C GLU A 102 18.68 2.25 -5.33
N ALA A 103 18.59 1.90 -6.60
CA ALA A 103 18.06 2.79 -7.64
C ALA A 103 16.56 3.09 -7.46
N ALA A 104 15.77 2.08 -7.06
CA ALA A 104 14.35 2.24 -6.75
C ALA A 104 14.14 3.14 -5.52
N HIS A 105 14.90 2.92 -4.44
CA HIS A 105 14.84 3.74 -3.23
C HIS A 105 15.27 5.19 -3.50
N ALA A 106 16.22 5.43 -4.40
CA ALA A 106 16.62 6.79 -4.79
C ALA A 106 15.50 7.56 -5.52
N LEU A 107 14.62 6.86 -6.24
CA LEU A 107 13.48 7.47 -6.93
C LEU A 107 12.24 7.56 -6.03
N VAL A 108 12.01 6.55 -5.19
CA VAL A 108 10.90 6.46 -4.25
C VAL A 108 11.48 6.20 -2.86
N PRO A 109 11.80 7.25 -2.08
CA PRO A 109 12.44 7.11 -0.76
C PRO A 109 11.63 6.26 0.23
N GLU A 110 10.33 6.14 0.03
CA GLU A 110 9.43 5.32 0.84
C GLU A 110 9.47 3.83 0.45
N PHE A 111 10.12 3.47 -0.65
CA PHE A 111 10.28 2.08 -1.07
C PHE A 111 11.21 1.32 -0.11
N SER A 112 10.70 0.23 0.47
CA SER A 112 11.48 -0.70 1.28
C SER A 112 11.28 -2.13 0.75
N PRO A 113 12.33 -2.78 0.21
CA PRO A 113 12.24 -4.14 -0.32
C PRO A 113 12.06 -5.20 0.79
N ALA A 114 12.39 -4.85 2.04
CA ALA A 114 12.29 -5.72 3.20
C ALA A 114 11.06 -5.36 4.04
N LEU A 115 9.89 -5.87 3.67
CA LEU A 115 8.76 -5.97 4.60
C LEU A 115 8.50 -7.45 4.88
N GLY A 116 9.25 -7.96 5.86
CA GLY A 116 9.07 -9.26 6.48
C GLY A 116 8.73 -9.19 7.98
N GLU A 117 8.75 -8.02 8.61
CA GLU A 117 8.44 -7.87 10.04
C GLU A 117 7.75 -6.52 10.32
N GLY A 118 6.48 -6.56 10.74
CA GLY A 118 5.89 -5.70 11.77
C GLY A 118 5.96 -4.17 11.69
N ALA A 119 6.48 -3.55 10.63
CA ALA A 119 6.56 -2.09 10.52
C ALA A 119 5.23 -1.51 10.04
N GLY A 120 4.31 -1.27 10.98
CA GLY A 120 3.03 -0.63 10.71
C GLY A 120 2.08 -0.57 11.91
N ALA A 121 2.59 -0.68 13.15
CA ALA A 121 1.79 -0.46 14.36
C ALA A 121 1.92 0.99 14.83
N LYS A 122 1.23 1.92 14.15
CA LYS A 122 0.81 3.17 14.80
C LYS A 122 -0.69 3.32 14.65
N GLN A 123 -1.34 3.27 15.81
CA GLN A 123 -2.77 3.44 16.01
C GLN A 123 -3.27 4.66 15.25
N ALA A 124 -4.27 4.45 14.40
CA ALA A 124 -5.19 5.49 13.98
C ALA A 124 -5.86 6.05 15.25
N SER A 125 -5.28 7.11 15.81
CA SER A 125 -5.92 7.90 16.86
C SER A 125 -7.12 8.57 16.22
N GLY A 126 -8.29 8.02 16.48
CA GLY A 126 -9.56 8.54 16.02
C GLY A 126 -9.74 9.99 16.48
N LYS A 127 -9.46 10.94 15.59
CA LYS A 127 -10.05 12.27 15.66
C LYS A 127 -11.27 12.26 14.75
N ARG A 128 -12.43 11.95 15.35
CA ARG A 128 -13.73 12.30 14.78
C ARG A 128 -13.71 13.79 14.46
N LEU A 129 -13.65 14.13 13.18
CA LEU A 129 -14.10 15.44 12.73
C LEU A 129 -15.61 15.49 12.95
N ARG A 130 -16.00 16.24 14.00
CA ARG A 130 -17.32 16.84 14.08
C ARG A 130 -17.34 18.08 13.20
#